data_AF-Q5DCN7-F1
#
_entry.id   AF-Q5DCN7-F1
#
_cell.length_a   1.000
_cell.length_b   1.000
_cell.length_c   1.000
_cell.angle_alpha   90.00
_cell.angle_beta   90.00
_cell.angle_gamma   90.00
#
_symmetry.space_group_name_H-M   'P 1'
#
loop_
_entity.id
_entity.type
_entity.pdbx_description
1 polymer ?
#
loop_
_entity_poly.entity_id
_entity_poly.type
_entity_poly.pdbx_seq_one_letter_code
_entity_poly.pdbx_strand_id
1 'polypeptide(L)'
;MARLNAFKQRILPRLRRGTDPRVLIYVPDFYDLEELRQVLLSESLDFCCINEYTEDSEAERFRTLFGDGRIRILLITERYYFFRRRKIRGPQTFIFYGPPTFPWFVKELYDFRHSEDEIQYNMTILYCHPIETHIVAMITGSIEF
;
A
#
# COMPACT_ATOMS: atom_id res chain seq x y z
N MET A 1 -4.18 12.49 11.85
CA MET A 1 -3.45 12.41 13.14
C MET A 1 -3.42 11.01 13.77
N ALA A 2 -4.54 10.40 14.16
CA ALA A 2 -4.52 9.09 14.85
C ALA A 2 -3.92 7.95 14.00
N ARG A 3 -4.32 7.85 12.73
CA ARG A 3 -3.82 6.84 11.78
C ARG A 3 -2.33 7.00 11.47
N LEU A 4 -1.86 8.24 11.22
CA LEU A 4 -0.45 8.53 11.01
C LEU A 4 0.41 8.12 12.21
N ASN A 5 -0.07 8.37 13.43
CA ASN A 5 0.62 7.94 14.65
C ASN A 5 0.69 6.41 14.73
N ALA A 6 -0.41 5.71 14.44
CA ALA A 6 -0.41 4.25 14.38
C ALA A 6 0.57 3.71 13.33
N PHE A 7 0.65 4.35 12.15
CA PHE A 7 1.64 4.02 11.13
C PHE A 7 3.07 4.21 11.64
N LYS A 8 3.38 5.36 12.25
CA LYS A 8 4.70 5.66 12.81
C LYS A 8 5.12 4.68 13.91
N GLN A 9 4.16 4.22 14.72
CA GLN A 9 4.44 3.30 15.83
C GLN A 9 4.56 1.84 15.39
N ARG A 10 3.70 1.39 14.46
CA ARG A 10 3.56 -0.05 14.14
C ARG A 10 4.24 -0.46 12.84
N ILE A 11 4.22 0.41 11.83
CA ILE A 11 4.65 0.07 10.46
C ILE A 11 6.02 0.65 10.16
N LEU A 12 6.23 1.94 10.45
CA LEU A 12 7.48 2.61 10.13
C LEU A 12 8.74 1.91 10.68
N PRO A 13 8.76 1.36 11.92
CA PRO A 13 9.92 0.64 12.42
C PRO A 13 10.27 -0.60 11.60
N ARG A 14 9.27 -1.27 11.00
CA ARG A 14 9.48 -2.42 10.12
C ARG A 14 10.08 -1.99 8.78
N LEU A 15 9.56 -0.91 8.20
CA LEU A 15 10.08 -0.33 6.95
C LEU A 15 11.54 0.12 7.11
N ARG A 16 11.88 0.72 8.25
CA ARG A 16 13.26 1.11 8.60
C ARG A 16 14.20 -0.08 8.66
N ARG A 17 13.79 -1.18 9.30
CA ARG A 17 14.60 -2.41 9.36
C ARG A 17 14.81 -3.04 7.98
N GLY A 18 13.91 -2.77 7.05
CA GLY A 18 14.01 -3.26 5.68
C GLY A 18 13.73 -4.75 5.53
N THR A 19 13.10 -5.37 6.53
CA THR A 19 12.75 -6.79 6.54
C THR A 19 11.55 -7.09 5.65
N ASP A 20 10.70 -6.10 5.38
CA ASP A 20 9.52 -6.27 4.53
C ASP A 20 9.94 -6.16 3.05
N PRO A 21 9.88 -7.25 2.28
CA PRO A 21 10.23 -7.22 0.87
C PRO A 21 9.10 -6.61 0.04
N ARG A 22 9.48 -5.87 -1.02
CA ARG A 22 8.60 -5.30 -2.06
C ARG A 22 7.25 -4.84 -1.51
N VAL A 23 7.29 -3.70 -0.81
CA VAL A 23 6.18 -3.13 -0.05
C VAL A 23 5.32 -2.26 -0.95
N LEU A 24 4.06 -2.64 -1.12
CA LEU A 24 3.04 -1.79 -1.71
C LEU A 24 2.22 -1.13 -0.59
N ILE A 25 2.27 0.20 -0.54
CA ILE A 25 1.44 1.00 0.37
C ILE A 25 0.29 1.61 -0.43
N TYR A 26 -0.92 1.14 -0.17
CA TYR A 26 -2.15 1.65 -0.74
C TYR A 26 -2.74 2.72 0.17
N VAL A 27 -3.07 3.88 -0.40
CA VAL A 27 -3.58 5.04 0.33
C VAL A 27 -4.92 5.51 -0.26
N PRO A 28 -6.01 5.52 0.50
CA PRO A 28 -7.31 5.96 -0.01
C PRO A 28 -7.37 7.44 -0.45
N ASP A 29 -6.66 8.32 0.29
CA ASP A 29 -6.70 9.77 0.09
C ASP A 29 -5.33 10.36 -0.28
N PHE A 30 -5.34 11.41 -1.10
CA PHE A 30 -4.13 12.07 -1.59
C PHE A 30 -3.37 12.81 -0.48
N TYR A 31 -4.05 13.47 0.45
CA TYR A 31 -3.40 14.21 1.54
C TYR A 31 -2.70 13.25 2.50
N ASP A 32 -3.35 12.13 2.82
CA ASP A 32 -2.74 11.04 3.60
C ASP A 32 -1.47 10.51 2.91
N LEU A 33 -1.48 10.40 1.58
CA LEU A 33 -0.31 9.97 0.82
C LEU A 33 0.83 10.98 0.93
N GLU A 34 0.52 12.27 0.85
CA GLU A 34 1.51 13.33 0.94
C GLU A 34 2.15 13.39 2.34
N GLU A 35 1.36 13.22 3.42
CA GLU A 35 1.89 13.08 4.78
C GLU A 35 2.83 11.87 4.90
N LEU A 36 2.45 10.72 4.35
CA LEU A 36 3.30 9.52 4.34
C LEU A 36 4.59 9.76 3.55
N ARG A 37 4.50 10.43 2.40
CA ARG A 37 5.66 10.79 1.57
C ARG A 37 6.67 11.60 2.38
N GLN A 38 6.21 12.63 3.10
CA GLN A 38 7.08 13.44 3.95
C GLN A 38 7.74 12.61 5.05
N VAL A 39 6.97 11.71 5.68
CA VAL A 39 7.54 10.80 6.70
C VAL A 39 8.62 9.91 6.09
N LEU A 40 8.35 9.22 4.97
CA LEU A 40 9.33 8.33 4.35
C LEU A 40 10.59 9.07 3.89
N LEU A 41 10.45 10.31 3.38
CA LEU A 41 11.58 11.18 3.04
C LEU A 41 12.40 11.56 4.27
N SER A 42 11.75 11.96 5.37
CA SER A 42 12.45 12.32 6.62
C SER A 42 13.25 11.14 7.20
N GLU A 43 12.86 9.93 6.85
CA GLU A 43 13.49 8.67 7.26
C GLU A 43 14.52 8.16 6.25
N SER A 44 14.78 8.91 5.18
CA SER A 44 15.70 8.55 4.10
C SER A 44 15.42 7.16 3.50
N LEU A 45 14.13 6.81 3.37
CA LEU A 45 13.72 5.55 2.75
C LEU A 45 13.59 5.72 1.24
N ASP A 46 14.06 4.73 0.48
CA ASP A 46 13.87 4.69 -0.98
C ASP A 46 12.46 4.21 -1.33
N PHE A 47 11.72 5.05 -2.03
CA PHE A 47 10.37 4.73 -2.47
C PHE A 47 10.00 5.43 -3.79
N CYS A 48 9.00 4.90 -4.48
CA CYS A 48 8.28 5.57 -5.56
C CYS A 48 6.87 5.92 -5.12
N CYS A 49 6.30 6.95 -5.73
CA CYS A 49 4.94 7.38 -5.49
C CYS A 49 4.19 7.52 -6.81
N ILE A 50 3.00 6.93 -6.89
CA ILE A 50 2.09 7.06 -8.01
C ILE A 50 0.74 7.54 -7.50
N ASN A 51 0.31 8.71 -7.94
CA ASN A 51 -0.97 9.30 -7.59
C ASN A 51 -1.77 9.64 -8.85
N GLU A 52 -2.98 10.17 -8.69
CA GLU A 52 -3.87 10.51 -9.80
C GLU A 52 -3.31 11.59 -10.75
N TYR A 53 -2.27 12.33 -10.33
CA TYR A 53 -1.61 13.38 -11.10
C TYR A 53 -0.30 12.90 -11.73
N THR A 54 0.17 11.69 -11.41
CA THR A 54 1.38 11.13 -12.01
C THR A 54 1.15 10.82 -13.49
N GLU A 55 2.05 11.30 -14.36
CA GLU A 55 1.98 11.00 -15.79
C GLU A 55 2.10 9.49 -16.05
N ASP A 56 1.39 8.99 -17.06
CA ASP A 56 1.33 7.56 -17.34
C ASP A 56 2.71 6.94 -17.64
N SER A 57 3.59 7.70 -18.31
CA SER A 57 4.98 7.31 -18.62
C SER A 57 5.82 7.15 -17.35
N GLU A 58 5.70 8.10 -16.42
CA GLU A 58 6.39 8.05 -15.14
C GLU A 58 5.83 6.92 -14.25
N ALA A 59 4.52 6.75 -14.22
CA ALA A 59 3.88 5.68 -13.49
C ALA A 59 4.31 4.29 -14.00
N GLU A 60 4.45 4.10 -15.33
CA GLU A 60 5.02 2.87 -15.90
C GLU A 60 6.48 2.65 -15.46
N ARG A 61 7.29 3.72 -15.48
CA ARG A 61 8.69 3.66 -15.02
C ARG A 61 8.78 3.23 -13.56
N PHE A 62 7.99 3.83 -12.68
CA PHE A 62 7.95 3.47 -11.26
C PHE A 62 7.45 2.04 -11.02
N ARG A 63 6.42 1.60 -11.75
CA ARG A 63 5.96 0.20 -11.71
C ARG A 63 7.05 -0.77 -12.15
N THR A 64 7.82 -0.42 -13.18
CA THR A 64 8.93 -1.25 -13.67
C THR A 64 10.03 -1.35 -12.62
N LEU A 65 10.49 -0.21 -12.09
CA LEU A 65 11.52 -0.17 -11.03
C LEU A 65 11.12 -0.98 -9.79
N PHE A 66 9.85 -0.90 -9.39
CA PHE A 66 9.32 -1.68 -8.28
C PHE A 66 9.22 -3.18 -8.62
N GLY A 67 8.70 -3.52 -9.81
CA GLY A 67 8.55 -4.90 -10.27
C GLY A 67 9.88 -5.64 -10.43
N ASP A 68 10.92 -4.93 -10.85
CA ASP A 68 12.29 -5.42 -10.95
C ASP A 68 13.01 -5.50 -9.59
N GLY A 69 12.36 -5.02 -8.52
CA GLY A 69 12.93 -4.98 -7.17
C GLY A 69 14.02 -3.91 -6.97
N ARG A 70 14.23 -3.00 -7.94
CA ARG A 70 15.19 -1.88 -7.83
C ARG A 70 14.77 -0.85 -6.80
N ILE A 71 13.45 -0.72 -6.57
CA ILE A 71 12.88 0.12 -5.51
C ILE A 71 11.99 -0.75 -4.65
N ARG A 72 12.21 -0.69 -3.33
CA ARG A 72 11.54 -1.58 -2.37
C ARG A 72 10.13 -1.16 -2.04
N ILE A 73 9.83 0.14 -1.98
CA ILE A 73 8.55 0.66 -1.51
C ILE A 73 7.86 1.42 -2.64
N LEU A 74 6.58 1.10 -2.88
CA LEU A 74 5.72 1.79 -3.84
C LEU A 74 4.48 2.31 -3.11
N LEU A 75 4.23 3.62 -3.18
CA LEU A 75 3.02 4.26 -2.69
C LEU A 75 2.07 4.46 -3.86
N ILE A 76 0.80 4.10 -3.67
CA ILE A 76 -0.26 4.34 -4.66
C ILE A 76 -1.48 4.98 -4.00
N THR A 77 -2.10 5.93 -4.70
CA THR A 77 -3.46 6.38 -4.34
C THR A 77 -4.53 5.43 -4.86
N GLU A 78 -5.66 5.37 -4.16
CA GLU A 78 -6.87 4.72 -4.64
C GLU A 78 -7.34 5.30 -5.96
N ARG A 79 -7.37 6.63 -6.11
CA ARG A 79 -7.87 7.28 -7.34
C ARG A 79 -7.07 6.85 -8.56
N TYR A 80 -5.74 6.84 -8.48
CA TYR A 80 -4.90 6.29 -9.55
C TYR A 80 -5.29 4.84 -9.89
N TYR A 81 -5.40 3.99 -8.87
CA TYR A 81 -5.74 2.57 -9.06
C TYR A 81 -7.14 2.40 -9.67
N PHE A 82 -8.13 3.17 -9.21
CA PHE A 82 -9.50 3.16 -9.69
C PHE A 82 -9.58 3.47 -11.19
N PHE A 83 -8.92 4.54 -11.65
CA PHE A 83 -9.00 4.96 -13.05
C PHE A 83 -8.14 4.11 -13.99
N ARG A 84 -6.98 3.64 -13.53
CA ARG A 84 -6.00 2.99 -14.40
C ARG A 84 -6.04 1.47 -14.32
N ARG A 85 -6.46 0.90 -13.18
CA ARG A 85 -6.58 -0.54 -12.91
C ARG A 85 -5.36 -1.35 -13.36
N ARG A 86 -4.17 -0.76 -13.28
CA ARG A 86 -2.93 -1.38 -13.77
C ARG A 86 -2.48 -2.45 -12.79
N LYS A 87 -2.11 -3.61 -13.32
CA LYS A 87 -1.47 -4.67 -12.56
C LYS A 87 -0.13 -4.18 -11.99
N ILE A 88 0.06 -4.36 -10.68
CA ILE A 88 1.33 -4.08 -10.01
C ILE A 88 2.03 -5.42 -9.81
N ARG A 89 3.20 -5.56 -10.43
CA ARG A 89 3.98 -6.81 -10.39
C ARG A 89 4.91 -6.81 -9.19
N GLY A 90 4.99 -7.94 -8.50
CA GLY A 90 5.99 -8.15 -7.47
C GLY A 90 5.69 -7.72 -6.03
N PRO A 91 4.56 -7.08 -5.63
CA PRO A 91 4.37 -6.85 -4.19
C PRO A 91 4.37 -8.18 -3.42
N GLN A 92 5.08 -8.19 -2.29
CA GLN A 92 5.05 -9.29 -1.31
C GLN A 92 4.43 -8.83 0.01
N THR A 93 4.65 -7.57 0.37
CA THR A 93 4.05 -6.93 1.54
C THR A 93 3.04 -5.89 1.09
N PHE A 94 1.78 -6.06 1.50
CA PHE A 94 0.68 -5.16 1.22
C PHE A 94 0.30 -4.39 2.48
N ILE A 95 0.33 -3.06 2.40
CA ILE A 95 -0.04 -2.18 3.50
C ILE A 95 -1.14 -1.25 3.00
N PHE A 96 -2.36 -1.47 3.47
CA PHE A 96 -3.48 -0.57 3.25
C PHE A 96 -3.49 0.45 4.38
N TYR A 97 -3.13 1.70 4.08
CA TYR A 97 -3.11 2.78 5.06
C TYR A 97 -4.51 3.12 5.56
N GLY A 98 -5.52 2.88 4.74
CA GLY A 98 -6.93 2.82 5.12
C GLY A 98 -7.61 1.70 4.33
N PRO A 99 -8.79 1.22 4.76
CA PRO A 99 -9.54 0.29 3.92
C PRO A 99 -9.93 0.97 2.60
N PRO A 100 -9.85 0.27 1.47
CA PRO A 100 -10.29 0.83 0.19
C PRO A 100 -11.79 1.10 0.21
N THR A 101 -12.24 2.11 -0.53
CA THR A 101 -13.68 2.39 -0.71
C THR A 101 -14.40 1.19 -1.33
N PHE A 102 -13.69 0.46 -2.19
CA PHE A 102 -14.17 -0.74 -2.85
C PHE A 102 -13.47 -1.99 -2.27
N PRO A 103 -14.13 -2.80 -1.43
CA PRO A 103 -13.51 -3.96 -0.76
C PRO A 103 -12.83 -4.94 -1.70
N TRP A 104 -13.36 -5.14 -2.92
CA TRP A 104 -12.78 -6.05 -3.91
C TRP A 104 -11.41 -5.60 -4.44
N PHE A 105 -11.00 -4.35 -4.25
CA PHE A 105 -9.66 -3.88 -4.60
C PHE A 105 -8.57 -4.60 -3.82
N VAL A 106 -8.84 -5.02 -2.58
CA VAL A 106 -7.89 -5.85 -1.81
C VAL A 106 -7.62 -7.16 -2.54
N LYS A 107 -8.69 -7.84 -2.98
CA LYS A 107 -8.59 -9.09 -3.74
C LYS A 107 -7.88 -8.89 -5.07
N GLU A 108 -8.25 -7.85 -5.84
CA GLU A 108 -7.61 -7.58 -7.13
C GLU A 108 -6.11 -7.33 -7.00
N LEU A 109 -5.69 -6.50 -6.04
CA LEU A 109 -4.28 -6.21 -5.79
C LEU A 109 -3.52 -7.45 -5.30
N TYR A 110 -4.17 -8.29 -4.49
CA TYR A 110 -3.58 -9.52 -3.95
C TYR A 110 -3.46 -10.64 -5.00
N ASP A 111 -4.47 -10.80 -5.86
CA ASP A 111 -4.51 -11.83 -6.91
C ASP A 111 -3.42 -11.66 -7.98
N PHE A 112 -2.86 -10.44 -8.11
CA PHE A 112 -1.75 -10.17 -9.01
C PHE A 112 -0.41 -10.78 -8.59
N ARG A 113 -0.36 -11.46 -7.44
CA ARG A 113 0.79 -12.26 -6.98
C ARG A 113 1.26 -13.24 -8.05
N HIS A 114 2.58 -13.41 -8.17
CA HIS A 114 3.12 -14.51 -8.96
C HIS A 114 2.97 -15.79 -8.14
N SER A 115 2.47 -16.86 -8.76
CA SER A 115 2.38 -18.20 -8.17
C SER A 115 3.79 -18.80 -8.09
N GLU A 116 4.59 -18.29 -7.15
CA GLU A 116 5.77 -18.99 -6.67
C GLU A 116 5.40 -19.52 -5.29
N ASP A 117 5.35 -20.83 -5.16
CA ASP A 117 4.73 -21.54 -4.04
C ASP A 117 5.44 -21.35 -2.68
N GLU A 118 6.59 -20.66 -2.65
CA GLU A 118 7.39 -20.42 -1.44
C GLU A 118 7.36 -18.97 -0.92
N ILE A 119 6.70 -18.03 -1.61
CA ILE A 119 6.71 -16.63 -1.17
C ILE A 119 5.64 -16.40 -0.09
N GLN A 120 6.08 -16.02 1.12
CA GLN A 120 5.18 -15.55 2.18
C GLN A 120 4.69 -14.14 1.86
N TYR A 121 3.37 -13.99 1.70
CA TYR A 121 2.72 -12.70 1.51
C TYR A 121 2.19 -12.16 2.83
N ASN A 122 2.44 -10.88 3.10
CA ASN A 122 1.97 -10.21 4.31
C ASN A 122 0.98 -9.11 3.94
N MET A 123 -0.18 -9.08 4.59
CA MET A 123 -1.18 -8.03 4.41
C MET A 123 -1.45 -7.34 5.74
N THR A 124 -1.51 -6.01 5.74
CA THR A 124 -1.88 -5.20 6.90
C THR A 124 -2.84 -4.11 6.47
N ILE A 125 -3.96 -3.97 7.17
CA ILE A 125 -4.95 -2.91 6.95
C ILE A 125 -5.02 -2.06 8.22
N LEU A 126 -4.66 -0.78 8.10
CA LEU A 126 -4.94 0.20 9.14
C LEU A 126 -6.37 0.71 8.98
N TYR A 127 -7.09 0.82 10.09
CA TYR A 127 -8.44 1.34 10.09
C TYR A 127 -8.76 2.04 11.42
N CYS A 128 -9.68 2.99 11.37
CA CYS A 128 -10.17 3.76 12.50
C CYS A 128 -11.46 3.13 13.05
N HIS A 129 -11.37 2.54 14.25
CA HIS A 129 -12.55 2.06 14.96
C HIS A 129 -13.34 3.24 15.57
N PRO A 130 -14.69 3.24 15.52
CA PRO A 130 -15.59 2.24 14.92
C PRO A 130 -15.96 2.50 13.46
N ILE A 131 -15.56 3.65 12.90
CA ILE A 131 -16.06 4.18 11.62
C ILE A 131 -15.79 3.22 10.45
N GLU A 132 -14.61 2.62 10.42
CA GLU A 132 -14.12 1.81 9.29
C GLU A 132 -14.28 0.30 9.52
N THR A 133 -14.78 -0.11 10.70
CA THR A 133 -14.90 -1.52 11.10
C THR A 133 -15.75 -2.33 10.13
N HIS A 134 -16.86 -1.77 9.65
CA HIS A 134 -17.76 -2.46 8.72
C HIS A 134 -17.09 -2.78 7.38
N ILE A 135 -16.29 -1.85 6.84
CA ILE A 135 -15.59 -2.06 5.57
C ILE A 135 -14.53 -3.16 5.72
N VAL A 136 -13.78 -3.14 6.83
CA VAL A 136 -12.78 -4.17 7.13
C VAL A 136 -13.43 -5.54 7.33
N ALA A 137 -14.61 -5.59 7.94
CA ALA A 137 -15.37 -6.82 8.08
C ALA A 137 -15.79 -7.42 6.73
N MET A 138 -16.18 -6.59 5.75
CA MET A 138 -16.47 -7.05 4.39
C MET A 138 -15.23 -7.64 3.70
N ILE A 139 -14.05 -7.12 3.98
CA ILE A 139 -12.78 -7.56 3.37
C ILE A 139 -12.31 -8.87 3.99
N THR A 140 -12.34 -8.96 5.32
CA THR A 140 -11.78 -10.09 6.09
C THR A 140 -12.76 -11.23 6.30
N GLY A 141 -14.06 -10.99 6.10
CA GLY A 141 -15.11 -11.96 6.37
C GLY A 141 -15.35 -12.20 7.86
N SER A 142 -14.75 -11.42 8.76
CA SER A 142 -14.89 -11.56 10.22
C SER A 142 -14.71 -10.21 10.92
N ILE A 143 -15.48 -9.97 11.98
CA ILE A 143 -15.29 -8.85 12.90
C ILE A 143 -14.56 -9.42 14.12
N GLU A 144 -13.24 -9.49 14.08
CA GLU A 144 -12.48 -9.74 15.32
C GLU A 144 -12.25 -8.41 16.03
N PHE A 145 -12.79 -8.32 17.26
CA PHE A 145 -12.74 -7.17 18.16
C PHE A 145 -11.40 -7.09 18.90
#